data_AF-C0Z5X6-F1
#
_entry.id   AF-C0Z5X6-F1
#
_cell.length_a   1.000
_cell.length_b   1.000
_cell.length_c   1.000
_cell.angle_alpha   90.00
_cell.angle_beta   90.00
_cell.angle_gamma   90.00
#
_symmetry.space_group_name_H-M   'P 1'
#
loop_
_entity.id
_entity.type
_entity.pdbx_description
1 polymer ?
#
loop_
_entity_poly.entity_id
_entity_poly.type
_entity_poly.pdbx_seq_one_letter_code
_entity_poly.pdbx_strand_id
1 'polypeptide(L)' 'MGRSSRQSTHAIGVETLEPYRQKGLSSTLAYQLKNRLHQEAATVWWDCMDSNIASQKTAEKAGLHLSHRYEIAWFSYPAQ' A
#
# COMPACT_ATOMS: atom_id res chain seq x y z
N MET A 1 -26.43 5.72 21.95
CA MET A 1 -25.50 6.85 21.71
C MET A 1 -24.35 6.29 20.87
N GLY A 2 -24.45 6.38 19.54
CA GLY A 2 -23.50 5.74 18.62
C GLY A 2 -22.17 6.47 18.67
N ARG A 3 -21.07 5.74 18.94
CA ARG A 3 -19.72 6.27 18.72
C ARG A 3 -19.61 6.66 17.25
N SER A 4 -19.46 7.95 16.97
CA SER A 4 -18.94 8.42 15.69
C SER A 4 -17.51 7.91 15.58
N SER A 5 -17.33 6.73 14.96
CA SER A 5 -16.01 6.20 14.67
C SER A 5 -15.46 6.96 13.47
N ARG A 6 -14.49 7.84 13.69
CA ARG A 6 -13.69 8.39 12.58
C ARG A 6 -13.12 7.19 11.82
N GLN A 7 -13.44 7.06 10.54
CA GLN A 7 -12.78 6.09 9.68
C GLN A 7 -11.28 6.42 9.68
N SER A 8 -10.47 5.52 10.20
CA SER A 8 -9.02 5.67 10.18
C SER A 8 -8.50 5.24 8.81
N THR A 9 -7.50 5.95 8.29
CA THR A 9 -6.94 5.72 6.95
C THR A 9 -5.45 5.41 7.08
N HIS A 10 -5.00 4.28 6.54
CA HIS A 10 -3.64 3.76 6.75
C HIS A 10 -2.94 3.41 5.44
N ALA A 11 -1.63 3.67 5.37
CA ALA A 11 -0.79 3.26 4.25
C ALA A 11 -0.36 1.79 4.40
N ILE A 12 -0.33 1.05 3.30
CA ILE A 12 0.32 -0.27 3.24
C ILE A 12 1.62 -0.15 2.46
N GLY A 13 2.71 -0.65 3.05
CA GLY A 13 3.99 -0.87 2.37
C GLY A 13 4.41 -2.33 2.53
N VAL A 14 5.07 -2.88 1.50
CA VAL A 14 5.59 -4.25 1.54
C VAL A 14 6.95 -4.31 0.85
N GLU A 15 7.84 -5.11 1.42
CA GLU A 15 9.09 -5.47 0.77
C GLU A 15 9.26 -6.98 0.76
N THR A 16 9.97 -7.48 -0.24
CA THR A 16 10.27 -8.89 -0.37
C THR A 16 11.69 -9.03 -0.89
N LEU A 17 12.51 -9.73 -0.11
CA LEU A 17 13.89 -10.06 -0.46
C LEU A 17 13.93 -10.75 -1.82
N GLU A 18 14.95 -10.44 -2.62
CA GLU A 18 15.03 -10.86 -4.03
C GLU A 18 14.83 -12.37 -4.25
N PRO A 19 15.44 -13.27 -3.44
CA PRO A 19 15.27 -14.72 -3.60
C PRO A 19 13.83 -15.23 -3.38
N TYR A 20 12.96 -14.39 -2.82
CA TYR A 20 11.58 -14.72 -2.46
C TYR A 20 10.54 -13.98 -3.30
N ARG A 21 10.96 -13.12 -4.24
CA ARG A 21 10.06 -12.40 -5.15
C ARG A 21 9.37 -13.35 -6.13
N GLN A 22 8.31 -12.86 -6.79
CA GLN A 22 7.51 -13.58 -7.80
C GLN A 22 6.78 -14.84 -7.31
N LYS A 23 6.74 -15.09 -6.00
CA LYS A 23 6.01 -16.21 -5.36
C LYS A 23 4.63 -15.83 -4.83
N GLY A 24 4.14 -14.62 -5.15
CA GLY A 24 2.85 -14.09 -4.69
C GLY A 24 2.80 -13.67 -3.21
N LEU A 25 3.91 -13.75 -2.47
CA LEU A 25 3.96 -13.47 -1.03
C LEU A 25 3.42 -12.08 -0.68
N SER A 26 3.93 -11.04 -1.35
CA SER A 26 3.60 -9.65 -1.04
C SER A 26 2.12 -9.34 -1.29
N SER A 27 1.58 -9.79 -2.43
CA SER A 27 0.17 -9.56 -2.78
C SER A 27 -0.78 -10.33 -1.85
N THR A 28 -0.43 -11.55 -1.44
CA THR A 28 -1.24 -12.35 -0.52
C THR A 28 -1.33 -11.71 0.86
N LEU A 29 -0.19 -11.29 1.42
CA LEU A 29 -0.14 -10.63 2.73
C LEU A 29 -0.86 -9.27 2.70
N ALA A 30 -0.64 -8.48 1.65
CA ALA A 30 -1.33 -7.21 1.46
C ALA A 30 -2.86 -7.37 1.38
N TYR A 31 -3.33 -8.38 0.62
CA TYR A 31 -4.75 -8.69 0.51
C TYR A 31 -5.37 -9.06 1.87
N GLN A 32 -4.70 -9.92 2.64
CA GLN A 32 -5.15 -10.34 3.96
C GLN A 32 -5.20 -9.15 4.95
N LEU A 33 -4.15 -8.32 4.97
CA LEU A 33 -4.09 -7.13 5.82
C LEU A 33 -5.20 -6.13 5.47
N LYS A 34 -5.38 -5.81 4.18
CA LYS A 34 -6.46 -4.93 3.70
C LYS A 34 -7.82 -5.42 4.18
N ASN A 35 -8.12 -6.70 3.98
CA ASN A 35 -9.41 -7.27 4.38
C ASN A 35 -9.62 -7.22 5.90
N ARG A 36 -8.56 -7.45 6.69
CA ARG A 36 -8.63 -7.35 8.14
C ARG A 36 -8.92 -5.92 8.60
N LEU A 37 -8.23 -4.92 8.03
CA LEU A 37 -8.44 -3.51 8.35
C LEU A 37 -9.83 -3.03 7.94
N HIS A 38 -10.34 -3.51 6.80
CA HIS A 38 -11.71 -3.22 6.37
C HIS A 38 -12.76 -3.74 7.36
N GLN A 39 -12.54 -4.93 7.96
CA GLN A 39 -13.42 -5.46 9.02
C GLN A 39 -13.42 -4.57 10.29
N GLU A 40 -12.36 -3.79 10.49
CA GLU A 40 -12.21 -2.85 11.61
C GLU A 40 -12.64 -1.41 11.24
N ALA A 41 -13.37 -1.25 10.12
CA ALA A 41 -13.83 0.03 9.59
C ALA A 41 -12.69 1.03 9.29
N ALA A 42 -11.51 0.51 8.94
CA ALA A 42 -10.38 1.28 8.46
C ALA A 42 -10.27 1.22 6.94
N THR A 43 -9.97 2.37 6.34
CA THR A 43 -9.64 2.50 4.92
C THR A 43 -8.13 2.34 4.76
N VAL A 44 -7.69 1.77 3.64
CA VAL A 44 -6.26 1.66 3.33
C VAL A 44 -5.94 2.31 1.99
N TRP A 45 -4.71 2.76 1.87
CA TRP A 45 -4.15 3.26 0.62
C TRP A 45 -2.73 2.75 0.40
N TRP A 46 -2.25 2.88 -0.82
CA TRP A 46 -0.94 2.40 -1.24
C TRP A 46 -0.35 3.38 -2.24
N ASP A 47 0.74 4.03 -1.85
CA ASP A 47 1.50 4.86 -2.77
C ASP A 47 2.54 4.03 -3.51
N CYS A 48 2.62 4.25 -4.81
CA CYS A 48 3.67 3.68 -5.62
C CYS A 48 4.05 4.66 -6.72
N MET A 49 5.35 4.69 -7.03
CA MET A 49 5.87 5.47 -8.15
C MET A 49 5.29 4.94 -9.46
N ASP A 50 5.02 5.85 -10.39
CA ASP A 50 4.62 5.50 -11.77
C ASP A 50 5.66 4.59 -12.45
N SER A 51 6.94 4.73 -12.10
CA SER A 51 8.04 3.86 -12.58
C SER A 51 8.08 2.48 -11.91
N ASN A 52 7.41 2.28 -10.76
CA ASN A 52 7.45 1.05 -10.00
C ASN A 52 6.27 0.12 -10.36
N ILE A 53 6.33 -0.45 -11.57
CA ILE A 53 5.32 -1.35 -12.12
C ILE A 53 5.07 -2.57 -11.22
N ALA A 54 6.11 -3.10 -10.57
CA ALA A 54 5.97 -4.24 -9.66
C ALA A 54 5.11 -3.91 -8.43
N SER A 55 5.29 -2.71 -7.86
CA SER A 55 4.46 -2.21 -6.75
C SER A 55 3.02 -2.00 -7.18
N GLN A 56 2.78 -1.36 -8.34
CA GLN A 56 1.44 -1.16 -8.91
C GLN A 56 0.71 -2.50 -9.08
N LYS A 57 1.36 -3.49 -9.71
CA LYS A 57 0.78 -4.84 -9.91
C LYS A 57 0.53 -5.57 -8.60
N THR A 58 1.33 -5.31 -7.57
CA THR A 58 1.13 -5.89 -6.23
C THR A 58 -0.12 -5.31 -5.58
N ALA A 59 -0.30 -3.98 -5.64
CA ALA A 59 -1.49 -3.30 -5.12
C ALA A 59 -2.77 -3.75 -5.84
N GLU A 60 -2.75 -3.83 -7.18
CA GLU A 60 -3.85 -4.35 -7.99
C GLU A 60 -4.23 -5.79 -7.59
N LYS A 61 -3.23 -6.68 -7.43
CA LYS A 61 -3.47 -8.07 -6.98
C LYS A 61 -4.00 -8.16 -5.54
N ALA A 62 -3.70 -7.18 -4.70
CA ALA A 62 -4.29 -7.05 -3.37
C ALA A 62 -5.74 -6.52 -3.39
N GLY A 63 -6.27 -6.20 -4.58
CA GLY A 63 -7.63 -5.69 -4.78
C GLY A 63 -7.77 -4.19 -4.51
N LEU A 64 -6.68 -3.43 -4.63
CA LEU A 64 -6.71 -1.98 -4.70
C LEU A 64 -6.88 -1.54 -6.16
N HIS A 65 -7.33 -0.31 -6.36
CA HIS A 65 -7.46 0.32 -7.67
C HIS A 65 -6.81 1.70 -7.67
N LEU A 66 -6.39 2.16 -8.85
CA LEU A 66 -5.84 3.51 -9.00
C LEU A 66 -6.87 4.55 -8.57
N SER A 67 -6.50 5.37 -7.58
CA SER A 67 -7.36 6.44 -7.07
C SER A 67 -6.96 7.79 -7.67
N HIS A 68 -5.68 8.16 -7.56
CA HIS A 68 -5.16 9.45 -8.00
C HIS A 68 -3.72 9.31 -8.50
N ARG A 69 -3.30 10.25 -9.36
CA ARG A 69 -1.88 10.50 -9.69
C ARG A 69 -1.51 11.87 -9.18
N TYR A 70 -0.32 11.98 -8.61
CA TYR A 70 0.19 13.23 -8.05
C TYR A 70 1.72 13.23 -8.13
N GLU A 71 2.31 14.41 -8.09
CA GLU A 71 3.76 14.59 -8.12
C GLU A 71 4.32 14.65 -6.70
N ILE A 72 5.52 14.07 -6.51
CA ILE A 72 6.27 14.16 -5.26
C ILE A 72 7.64 14.78 -5.53
N ALA A 73 8.08 15.64 -4.61
CA ALA A 73 9.43 16.19 -4.62
C ALA A 73 10.25 15.53 -3.50
N TRP A 74 11.48 15.16 -3.82
CA TRP A 74 12.46 14.68 -2.84
C TRP A 74 13.53 15.75 -2.64
N PHE A 75 14.00 15.90 -1.41
CA PHE A 75 15.17 16.70 -1.10
C PHE A 75 16.34 15.76 -0.77
N SER A 76 17.52 16.12 -1.25
CA SER A 76 18.77 15.46 -0.90
C SER A 76 19.57 16.39 0.01
N TYR A 77 20.13 15.84 1.08
CA TYR A 77 21.18 16.53 1.83
C TYR A 77 22.54 16.22 1.19
N PRO A 78 23.47 17.19 1.14
CA PRO A 78 24.85 16.91 0.76
C PRO A 78 25.44 15.87 1.73
N ALA A 79 26.22 14.93 1.20
CA ALA A 79 27.07 14.10 2.05
C ALA A 79 28.07 15.02 2.78
N GLN A 80 28.26 14.81 4.08
CA GLN A 80 29.25 15.52 4.90
C GLN A 80 30.66 15.02 4.62
#